data_AF-A0A660KVG6-F1
#
_entry.id   AF-A0A660KVG6-F1
#
_cell.length_a   1.000
_cell.length_b   1.000
_cell.length_c   1.000
_cell.angle_alpha   90.00
_cell.angle_beta   90.00
_cell.angle_gamma   90.00
#
_symmetry.space_group_name_H-M   'P 1'
#
loop_
_entity.id
_entity.type
_entity.pdbx_description
1 polymer ?
#
loop_
_entity_poly.entity_id
_entity_poly.type
_entity_poly.pdbx_seq_one_letter_code
_entity_poly.pdbx_strand_id
1 'polypeptide(L)' 'MTSLLAVAIIAAAAALAAAIGDAIVVKETIASTARQPEYGGQFRTTMFIGIALIEALPIIAIVIAFILLGR' A
#
# COMPACT_ATOMS: atom_id res chain seq x y z
N MET A 1 -19.38 -14.41 14.32
CA MET A 1 -19.24 -14.96 12.95
C MET A 1 -19.32 -13.85 11.89
N THR A 2 -20.32 -12.97 11.96
CA THR A 2 -20.45 -11.79 11.08
C THR A 2 -19.26 -10.82 11.17
N SER A 3 -18.71 -10.60 12.37
CA SER A 3 -17.50 -9.76 12.59
C SER A 3 -16.25 -10.33 11.92
N LEU A 4 -16.03 -11.65 11.98
CA LEU A 4 -14.87 -12.30 11.36
C LEU A 4 -14.88 -12.16 9.83
N LEU A 5 -16.03 -12.35 9.19
CA LEU A 5 -16.17 -12.21 7.75
C LEU A 5 -15.92 -10.77 7.31
N ALA A 6 -16.45 -9.79 8.05
CA ALA A 6 -16.20 -8.38 7.78
C ALA A 6 -14.70 -8.04 7.88
N VAL A 7 -14.03 -8.51 8.93
CA VAL A 7 -12.58 -8.33 9.12
C VAL A 7 -11.79 -8.94 7.97
N ALA A 8 -12.12 -10.16 7.55
CA ALA A 8 -11.44 -10.82 6.43
C ALA A 8 -11.60 -10.04 5.11
N ILE A 9 -12.80 -9.53 4.83
CA ILE A 9 -13.07 -8.75 3.62
C ILE A 9 -12.30 -7.42 3.65
N ILE A 10 -12.32 -6.71 4.78
CA ILE A 10 -11.60 -5.44 4.93
C ILE A 10 -10.09 -5.66 4.73
N ALA A 11 -9.53 -6.68 5.39
CA ALA A 11 -8.11 -6.98 5.29
C ALA A 11 -7.69 -7.39 3.88
N ALA A 12 -8.48 -8.24 3.21
CA ALA A 12 -8.21 -8.67 1.84
C ALA A 12 -8.27 -7.50 0.85
N ALA A 13 -9.29 -6.63 0.97
CA ALA A 13 -9.44 -5.46 0.11
C ALA A 13 -8.29 -4.46 0.33
N ALA A 14 -7.92 -4.19 1.59
CA ALA A 14 -6.81 -3.31 1.94
C ALA A 14 -5.48 -3.84 1.38
N ALA A 15 -5.19 -5.13 1.58
CA ALA A 15 -3.98 -5.76 1.09
C ALA A 15 -3.90 -5.75 -0.44
N LEU A 16 -5.01 -6.02 -1.13
CA LEU A 16 -5.05 -6.00 -2.60
C LEU A 16 -4.81 -4.59 -3.15
N ALA A 17 -5.44 -3.57 -2.56
CA ALA A 17 -5.27 -2.18 -2.97
C ALA A 17 -3.83 -1.71 -2.76
N ALA A 18 -3.23 -2.00 -1.60
CA ALA A 18 -1.83 -1.68 -1.29
C ALA A 18 -0.88 -2.37 -2.27
N ALA A 19 -1.02 -3.69 -2.44
CA ALA A 19 -0.14 -4.47 -3.31
C ALA A 19 -0.16 -3.99 -4.77
N ILE A 20 -1.33 -3.65 -5.31
CA ILE A 20 -1.44 -3.12 -6.67
C ILE A 20 -0.81 -1.72 -6.76
N GLY A 21 -1.13 -0.82 -5.83
CA GLY A 21 -0.59 0.53 -5.81
C GLY A 21 0.93 0.53 -5.73
N ASP A 22 1.49 -0.21 -4.77
CA ASP A 22 2.93 -0.30 -4.56
C ASP A 22 3.63 -0.96 -5.75
N ALA A 23 3.07 -2.03 -6.31
CA ALA A 23 3.66 -2.67 -7.48
C ALA A 23 3.77 -1.70 -8.67
N ILE A 24 2.77 -0.84 -8.89
CA ILE A 24 2.80 0.16 -9.96
C ILE A 24 3.91 1.19 -9.70
N VAL A 25 3.94 1.79 -8.51
CA VAL A 25 4.90 2.84 -8.17
C VAL A 25 6.34 2.32 -8.14
N VAL A 26 6.56 1.13 -7.57
CA VAL A 26 7.88 0.49 -7.52
C VAL A 26 8.34 0.09 -8.92
N LYS A 27 7.47 -0.49 -9.74
CA LYS A 27 7.79 -0.85 -11.14
C LYS A 27 8.25 0.37 -11.93
N GLU A 28 7.51 1.48 -11.85
CA GLU A 28 7.86 2.69 -12.60
C GLU A 28 9.14 3.34 -12.06
N THR A 29 9.37 3.26 -10.75
CA THR A 29 10.61 3.73 -10.13
C THR A 29 11.82 2.94 -10.63
N ILE A 30 11.72 1.61 -10.71
CA ILE A 30 12.77 0.75 -11.26
C ILE A 30 13.01 1.07 -12.74
N ALA A 31 11.95 1.17 -13.54
CA ALA A 31 12.06 1.46 -14.97
C ALA A 31 12.70 2.83 -15.23
N SER A 32 12.28 3.86 -14.49
CA SER A 32 12.83 5.21 -14.55
C SER A 32 14.30 5.26 -14.10
N THR A 33 14.64 4.55 -13.02
CA THR A 33 16.02 4.46 -12.53
C THR A 33 16.93 3.74 -13.53
N ALA A 34 16.44 2.69 -14.19
CA ALA A 34 17.19 1.98 -15.22
C ALA A 34 17.46 2.87 -16.46
N ARG A 35 16.53 3.77 -16.82
CA ARG A 35 16.70 4.73 -17.92
C ARG A 35 17.60 5.90 -17.53
N GLN A 36 17.58 6.33 -16.27
CA GLN A 36 18.32 7.50 -15.78
C GLN A 36 18.88 7.25 -14.35
N PRO A 37 20.02 6.54 -14.23
CA PRO A 37 20.58 6.13 -12.95
C PRO A 37 20.94 7.29 -12.01
N GLU A 38 21.43 8.39 -12.58
CA GLU A 38 21.81 9.63 -11.90
C GLU A 38 20.67 10.25 -11.07
N TYR A 39 19.40 10.03 -11.45
CA TYR A 39 18.23 10.50 -10.71
C TYR A 39 17.64 9.45 -9.74
N GLY A 40 18.26 8.27 -9.62
CA GLY A 40 17.73 7.17 -8.81
C GLY A 40 17.46 7.52 -7.34
N GLY A 41 18.26 8.41 -6.74
CA GLY A 41 17.99 8.93 -5.39
C GLY A 41 16.69 9.73 -5.30
N GLN A 42 16.42 10.58 -6.29
CA GLN A 42 15.20 11.37 -6.36
C GLN A 42 13.98 10.48 -6.64
N PHE A 43 14.10 9.52 -7.57
CA PHE A 43 13.02 8.57 -7.86
C PHE A 43 12.63 7.75 -6.63
N ARG A 44 13.59 7.25 -5.85
CA ARG A 44 13.29 6.55 -4.58
C ARG A 44 12.58 7.45 -3.56
N THR A 45 12.95 8.72 -3.48
CA THR A 45 12.28 9.67 -2.57
C THR A 45 10.82 9.85 -2.97
N THR A 46 10.55 10.10 -4.25
CA THR A 46 9.18 10.22 -4.77
C THR A 46 8.39 8.90 -4.64
N MET A 47 9.05 7.75 -4.85
CA MET A 47 8.48 6.42 -4.64
C MET A 47 7.98 6.25 -3.21
N PHE A 48 8.81 6.56 -2.20
CA PHE A 48 8.41 6.42 -0.80
C PHE A 48 7.29 7.38 -0.41
N ILE A 49 7.26 8.60 -0.95
CA ILE A 49 6.14 9.52 -0.75
C ILE A 49 4.86 8.92 -1.36
N GLY A 50 4.95 8.36 -2.57
CA GLY A 50 3.83 7.68 -3.23
C GLY A 50 3.31 6.49 -2.41
N ILE A 51 4.20 5.62 -1.94
CA ILE A 51 3.85 4.47 -1.10
C ILE A 51 3.21 4.93 0.21
N ALA A 52 3.75 5.97 0.87
CA ALA A 52 3.17 6.49 2.09
C ALA A 52 1.72 6.99 1.91
N LEU A 53 1.42 7.59 0.75
CA LEU A 53 0.06 8.00 0.40
C LEU A 53 -0.84 6.80 0.08
N ILE A 54 -0.32 5.79 -0.61
CA ILE A 54 -1.04 4.54 -0.92
C ILE A 54 -1.41 3.80 0.36
N GLU A 55 -0.45 3.64 1.28
CA GLU A 55 -0.58 2.86 2.52
C GLU A 55 -1.45 3.53 3.59
N ALA A 56 -1.69 4.85 3.50
CA ALA A 56 -2.50 5.56 4.48
C ALA A 56 -3.90 4.96 4.65
N LEU A 57 -4.59 4.61 3.55
CA LEU A 57 -5.94 4.03 3.61
C LEU A 57 -5.95 2.54 4.02
N PRO A 58 -5.10 1.66 3.47
CA PRO A 58 -4.94 0.29 3.95
C PRO A 58 -4.66 0.21 5.45
N ILE A 59 -3.75 1.02 5.99
CA ILE A 59 -3.45 1.05 7.42
C ILE A 59 -4.70 1.40 8.23
N ILE A 60 -5.43 2.45 7.84
CA ILE A 60 -6.69 2.84 8.50
C ILE A 60 -7.72 1.70 8.44
N ALA A 61 -7.85 1.03 7.30
CA ALA A 61 -8.76 -0.09 7.12
C ALA A 61 -8.42 -1.27 8.06
N ILE A 62 -7.12 -1.59 8.21
CA ILE A 62 -6.65 -2.63 9.14
C ILE A 62 -6.90 -2.24 10.60
N VAL A 63 -6.72 -0.96 10.97
CA VAL A 63 -7.08 -0.47 12.31
C VAL A 63 -8.57 -0.68 12.59
N ILE A 64 -9.45 -0.35 11.62
CA ILE A 64 -10.89 -0.60 11.74
C ILE A 64 -11.17 -2.10 11.90
N ALA A 65 -10.47 -2.97 11.16
CA ALA A 65 -10.62 -4.41 11.26
C ALA A 65 -10.25 -4.93 12.66
N PHE A 66 -9.15 -4.45 13.27
CA PHE A 66 -8.80 -4.81 14.64
C PHE A 66 -9.83 -4.34 15.66
N ILE A 67 -10.36 -3.14 15.48
CA ILE A 67 -11.45 -2.61 16.31
C ILE A 67 -12.70 -3.49 16.21
N LEU A 68 -13.04 -4.00 15.01
CA LEU A 68 -14.18 -4.91 14.83
C LEU A 68 -13.95 -6.30 15.40
N LEU A 69 -12.70 -6.76 15.49
CA LEU A 69 -12.34 -8.05 16.06
C LEU A 69 -12.40 -8.06 17.59
N GLY A 70 -11.98 -6.95 18.23
CA GLY A 70 -11.98 -6.80 19.69
C GLY A 70 -13.31 -6.33 20.29
N ARG A 71 -14.37 -6.28 19.48
CA ARG A 71 -15.72 -5.87 19.85
C ARG A 71 -16.65 -7.04 20.13
#